data_AF-A0A2V7H890-F1
#
_entry.id   AF-A0A2V7H890-F1
#
_cell.length_a   1.000
_cell.length_b   1.000
_cell.length_c   1.000
_cell.angle_alpha   90.00
_cell.angle_beta   90.00
_cell.angle_gamma   90.00
#
_symmetry.space_group_name_H-M   'P 1'
#
loop_
_entity.id
_entity.type
_entity.pdbx_description
1 polymer ?
#
loop_
_entity_poly.entity_id
_entity_poly.type
_entity_poly.pdbx_seq_one_letter_code
_entity_poly.pdbx_strand_id
1 'polypeptide(L)'
;MTGVAPGMEHDERGRLRDLSTSLMRLHRLLLDRERGLYEDRHGAIPTRELFSLVLNDEQFAWLRSLSTLIAQIDEVVDADEAVAPETVQSAFREAHRLLKSGDPSEFRDRYHAALQESPDIVMAHAGVSKVLGGA
;
A
#
# COMPACT_ATOMS: atom_id res chain seq x y z
N MET A 1 -20.01 -28.90 18.50
CA MET A 1 -19.91 -28.93 17.02
C MET A 1 -20.98 -27.99 16.48
N THR A 2 -20.64 -26.71 16.35
CA THR A 2 -21.59 -25.72 15.81
C THR A 2 -21.12 -25.43 14.39
N GLY A 3 -21.88 -25.90 13.42
CA GLY A 3 -21.63 -25.66 12.00
C GLY A 3 -21.73 -24.17 11.71
N VAL A 4 -20.69 -23.62 11.11
CA VAL A 4 -20.74 -22.32 10.45
C VAL A 4 -21.42 -22.51 9.09
N ALA A 5 -22.37 -21.64 8.78
CA ALA A 5 -23.18 -21.71 7.58
C ALA A 5 -22.34 -21.49 6.31
N PRO A 6 -22.54 -22.27 5.23
CA PRO A 6 -21.89 -22.04 3.95
C PRO A 6 -22.70 -20.97 3.20
N GLY A 7 -22.20 -19.74 3.14
CA GLY A 7 -22.93 -18.69 2.42
C GLY A 7 -22.38 -17.27 2.46
N MET A 8 -21.34 -16.97 3.24
CA MET A 8 -20.66 -15.66 3.21
C MET A 8 -19.13 -15.77 3.30
N GLU A 9 -18.54 -16.82 2.72
CA GLU A 9 -17.11 -16.81 2.39
C GLU A 9 -16.94 -15.89 1.17
N HIS A 10 -16.90 -14.58 1.40
CA HIS A 10 -16.13 -13.75 0.47
C HIS A 10 -14.71 -14.27 0.54
N ASP A 11 -14.14 -14.73 -0.58
CA ASP A 11 -12.75 -15.18 -0.67
C ASP A 11 -11.83 -14.16 0.02
N GLU A 12 -11.51 -14.40 1.30
CA GLU A 12 -10.78 -13.47 2.15
C GLU A 12 -9.40 -13.20 1.56
N ARG A 13 -8.80 -14.27 1.02
CA ARG A 13 -7.54 -14.23 0.30
C ARG A 13 -7.66 -13.42 -0.98
N GLY A 14 -8.75 -13.57 -1.73
CA GLY A 14 -9.07 -12.75 -2.89
C GLY A 14 -9.14 -11.26 -2.56
N ARG A 15 -9.83 -10.89 -1.47
CA ARG A 15 -9.91 -9.49 -1.01
C ARG A 15 -8.54 -8.91 -0.62
N LEU A 16 -7.71 -9.70 0.06
CA LEU A 16 -6.34 -9.31 0.40
C LEU A 16 -5.48 -9.15 -0.86
N ARG A 17 -5.63 -10.05 -1.84
CA ARG A 17 -4.92 -9.97 -3.12
C ARG A 17 -5.30 -8.71 -3.91
N ASP A 18 -6.58 -8.36 -3.94
CA ASP A 18 -7.07 -7.13 -4.58
C ASP A 18 -6.54 -5.87 -3.90
N LEU A 19 -6.48 -5.89 -2.56
CA LEU A 19 -5.91 -4.80 -1.76
C LEU A 19 -4.40 -4.67 -2.03
N SER A 20 -3.63 -5.75 -1.93
CA SER A 20 -2.19 -5.74 -2.20
C SER A 20 -1.89 -5.24 -3.62
N THR A 21 -2.58 -5.76 -4.63
CA THR A 21 -2.40 -5.36 -6.03
C THR A 21 -2.62 -3.85 -6.21
N SER A 22 -3.66 -3.31 -5.58
CA SER A 22 -3.98 -1.89 -5.66
C SER A 22 -2.97 -1.01 -4.91
N LEU A 23 -2.54 -1.44 -3.71
CA LEU A 23 -1.51 -0.75 -2.92
C LEU A 23 -0.15 -0.78 -3.62
N MET A 24 0.24 -1.90 -4.22
CA MET A 24 1.49 -2.04 -4.97
C MET A 24 1.53 -1.09 -6.17
N ARG A 25 0.42 -0.96 -6.90
CA ARG A 25 0.31 0.01 -8.00
C ARG A 25 0.50 1.44 -7.50
N LEU A 26 -0.13 1.81 -6.39
CA LEU A 26 0.04 3.13 -5.78
C LEU A 26 1.48 3.35 -5.32
N HIS A 27 2.06 2.41 -4.59
CA HIS A 27 3.44 2.46 -4.10
C HIS A 27 4.44 2.69 -5.24
N ARG A 28 4.28 1.98 -6.37
CA ARG A 28 5.15 2.16 -7.54
C ARG A 28 5.16 3.59 -8.06
N LEU A 29 3.99 4.21 -8.19
CA LEU A 29 3.89 5.59 -8.68
C LEU A 29 4.48 6.60 -7.69
N LEU A 30 4.27 6.40 -6.39
CA LEU A 30 4.91 7.22 -5.35
C LEU A 30 6.43 7.07 -5.38
N LEU A 31 6.94 5.85 -5.55
CA LEU A 31 8.36 5.56 -5.64
C LEU A 31 9.00 6.18 -6.90
N ASP A 32 8.34 6.08 -8.06
CA ASP A 32 8.82 6.70 -9.30
C ASP A 32 8.85 8.24 -9.18
N ARG A 33 7.86 8.85 -8.51
CA ARG A 33 7.86 10.29 -8.19
C ARG A 33 9.05 10.64 -7.27
N GLU A 34 9.24 9.94 -6.17
CA GLU A 34 10.33 10.20 -5.23
C GLU A 34 11.71 9.98 -5.86
N ARG A 35 11.83 8.98 -6.75
CA ARG A 35 13.03 8.78 -7.55
C ARG A 35 13.33 10.02 -8.39
N GLY A 36 12.36 10.56 -9.12
CA GLY A 36 12.55 11.77 -9.91
C GLY A 36 13.05 12.95 -9.07
N LEU A 37 12.43 13.19 -7.91
CA LEU A 37 12.86 14.24 -6.98
C LEU A 37 14.28 14.02 -6.43
N TYR A 38 14.68 12.76 -6.24
CA TYR A 38 16.04 12.42 -5.82
C TYR A 38 17.04 12.68 -6.96
N GLU A 39 16.71 12.23 -8.17
CA GLU A 39 17.55 12.36 -9.37
C GLU A 39 17.77 13.81 -9.77
N ASP A 40 16.77 14.68 -9.59
CA ASP A 40 16.89 16.13 -9.85
C ASP A 40 17.99 16.79 -8.99
N ARG A 41 18.28 16.23 -7.81
CA ARG A 41 19.30 16.76 -6.88
C ARG A 41 20.64 16.03 -6.95
N HIS A 42 20.63 14.74 -7.26
CA HIS A 42 21.83 13.88 -7.16
C HIS A 42 22.32 13.33 -8.50
N GLY A 43 21.57 13.57 -9.58
CA GLY A 43 21.78 12.93 -10.88
C GLY A 43 21.10 11.57 -10.98
N ALA A 44 21.11 10.99 -12.18
CA ALA A 44 20.45 9.72 -12.47
C ALA A 44 20.97 8.59 -11.56
N ILE A 45 20.05 7.77 -11.03
CA ILE A 45 20.41 6.64 -10.16
C ILE A 45 20.20 5.30 -10.87
N PRO A 46 21.14 4.34 -10.72
CA PRO A 46 20.92 2.98 -11.22
C PRO A 46 19.76 2.29 -10.50
N THR A 47 18.96 1.51 -11.22
CA THR A 47 17.84 0.74 -10.64
C THR A 47 18.27 -0.18 -9.49
N ARG A 48 19.47 -0.76 -9.57
CA ARG A 48 20.04 -1.61 -8.51
C ARG A 48 20.30 -0.86 -7.20
N GLU A 49 20.49 0.45 -7.25
CA GLU A 49 20.78 1.31 -6.08
C GLU A 49 19.50 1.86 -5.45
N LEU A 50 18.41 1.98 -6.22
CA LEU A 50 17.11 2.44 -5.74
C LEU A 50 16.61 1.62 -4.54
N PHE A 51 16.80 0.29 -4.55
CA PHE A 51 16.40 -0.54 -3.42
C PHE A 51 17.12 -0.16 -2.12
N SER A 52 18.44 0.07 -2.20
CA SER A 52 19.23 0.50 -1.04
C SER A 52 18.78 1.87 -0.52
N LEU A 53 18.42 2.80 -1.41
CA LEU A 53 17.90 4.10 -1.04
C LEU A 53 16.54 4.00 -0.34
N VAL A 54 15.61 3.20 -0.88
CA VAL A 54 14.30 2.97 -0.26
C VAL A 54 14.43 2.46 1.18
N LEU A 55 15.40 1.58 1.42
CA LEU A 55 15.63 1.00 2.74
C LEU A 55 16.36 1.92 3.72
N ASN A 56 17.30 2.74 3.25
CA ASN A 56 18.27 3.39 4.14
C ASN A 56 18.24 4.92 4.08
N ASP A 57 17.76 5.52 3.00
CA ASP A 57 17.76 6.97 2.81
C ASP A 57 16.49 7.60 3.40
N GLU A 58 16.65 8.69 4.14
CA GLU A 58 15.58 9.42 4.82
C GLU A 58 14.55 10.01 3.85
N GLN A 59 14.96 10.36 2.62
CA GLN A 59 14.02 10.84 1.62
C GLN A 59 12.94 9.80 1.29
N PHE A 60 13.25 8.52 1.35
CA PHE A 60 12.32 7.43 1.04
C PHE A 60 11.66 6.84 2.28
N ALA A 61 12.06 7.25 3.49
CA ALA A 61 11.62 6.65 4.74
C ALA A 61 10.08 6.62 4.89
N TRP A 62 9.40 7.66 4.40
CA TRP A 62 7.95 7.75 4.44
C TRP A 62 7.25 6.63 3.64
N LEU A 63 7.86 6.04 2.60
CA LEU A 63 7.24 4.94 1.84
C LEU A 63 7.28 3.59 2.58
N ARG A 64 8.14 3.44 3.60
CA ARG A 64 8.37 2.16 4.27
C ARG A 64 7.15 1.61 4.99
N SER A 65 6.28 2.47 5.52
CA SER A 65 5.02 2.06 6.14
C SER A 65 4.09 1.39 5.13
N LEU A 66 4.00 1.94 3.92
CA LEU A 66 3.23 1.36 2.82
C LEU A 66 3.86 0.05 2.33
N SER A 67 5.18 0.00 2.16
CA SER A 67 5.88 -1.24 1.77
C SER A 67 5.68 -2.35 2.80
N THR A 68 5.74 -2.02 4.09
CA THR A 68 5.52 -2.97 5.19
C THR A 68 4.11 -3.54 5.15
N LEU A 69 3.10 -2.69 4.96
CA LEU A 69 1.71 -3.13 4.86
C LEU A 69 1.50 -4.07 3.68
N ILE A 70 2.07 -3.75 2.51
CA ILE A 70 1.98 -4.60 1.31
C ILE A 70 2.62 -5.97 1.59
N ALA A 71 3.84 -5.99 2.16
CA ALA A 71 4.55 -7.23 2.46
C ALA A 71 3.77 -8.12 3.45
N GLN A 72 3.16 -7.53 4.48
CA GLN A 72 2.32 -8.26 5.44
C GLN A 72 1.07 -8.86 4.78
N ILE A 73 0.48 -8.16 3.82
CA ILE A 73 -0.67 -8.68 3.07
C ILE A 73 -0.21 -9.82 2.15
N ASP A 74 0.89 -9.63 1.42
CA ASP A 74 1.44 -10.64 0.51
C ASP A 74 1.81 -11.92 1.25
N GLU A 75 2.42 -11.81 2.43
CA GLU A 75 2.73 -12.97 3.30
C GLU A 75 1.46 -13.79 3.61
N VAL A 76 0.36 -13.12 3.97
CA VAL A 76 -0.91 -13.80 4.22
C VAL A 76 -1.50 -14.40 2.94
N VAL A 77 -1.38 -13.70 1.80
CA VAL A 77 -1.90 -14.13 0.49
C VAL A 77 -1.13 -15.34 -0.07
N ASP A 78 0.14 -15.49 0.26
CA ASP A 78 1.01 -16.58 -0.18
C ASP A 78 1.02 -17.77 0.80
N ALA A 79 0.53 -17.59 2.01
CA ALA A 79 0.38 -18.65 3.01
C ALA A 79 -0.69 -19.69 2.62
N ASP A 80 -0.47 -20.98 2.92
CA ASP A 80 -1.40 -22.07 2.57
C ASP A 80 -2.59 -22.22 3.55
N GLU A 81 -2.56 -21.50 4.67
CA GLU A 81 -3.56 -21.57 5.74
C GLU A 81 -4.89 -20.87 5.37
N ALA A 82 -5.98 -21.17 6.09
CA ALA A 82 -7.20 -20.39 5.96
C ALA A 82 -7.00 -18.95 6.45
N VAL A 83 -7.49 -17.96 5.68
CA VAL A 83 -7.40 -16.54 6.07
C VAL A 83 -8.55 -16.21 7.01
N ALA A 84 -8.24 -15.81 8.24
CA ALA A 84 -9.26 -15.38 9.19
C ALA A 84 -9.91 -14.04 8.76
N PRO A 85 -11.24 -13.87 8.89
CA PRO A 85 -11.92 -12.61 8.59
C PRO A 85 -11.35 -11.39 9.33
N GLU A 86 -10.83 -11.59 10.54
CA GLU A 86 -10.21 -10.56 11.37
C GLU A 86 -8.90 -10.06 10.74
N THR A 87 -8.14 -10.94 10.09
CA THR A 87 -6.91 -10.59 9.35
C THR A 87 -7.24 -9.66 8.20
N VAL A 88 -8.29 -9.96 7.44
CA VAL A 88 -8.79 -9.08 6.36
C VAL A 88 -9.20 -7.73 6.92
N GLN A 89 -10.03 -7.70 7.96
CA GLN A 89 -10.47 -6.44 8.58
C GLN A 89 -9.29 -5.61 9.10
N SER A 90 -8.28 -6.26 9.69
CA SER A 90 -7.09 -5.58 10.19
C SER A 90 -6.31 -4.90 9.06
N ALA A 91 -6.03 -5.62 7.97
CA ALA A 91 -5.34 -5.08 6.80
C ALA A 91 -6.10 -3.91 6.16
N PHE A 92 -7.41 -4.04 6.02
CA PHE A 92 -8.26 -2.97 5.45
C PHE A 92 -8.29 -1.73 6.37
N ARG A 93 -8.39 -1.91 7.69
CA ARG A 93 -8.32 -0.81 8.65
C ARG A 93 -6.98 -0.10 8.61
N GLU A 94 -5.88 -0.84 8.52
CA GLU A 94 -4.55 -0.25 8.48
C GLU A 94 -4.29 0.50 7.17
N ALA A 95 -4.72 -0.04 6.02
CA ALA A 95 -4.69 0.66 4.74
C ALA A 95 -5.51 1.95 4.78
N HIS A 96 -6.72 1.89 5.36
CA HIS A 96 -7.56 3.06 5.53
C HIS A 96 -6.90 4.10 6.45
N ARG A 97 -6.32 3.66 7.57
CA ARG A 97 -5.62 4.53 8.51
C ARG A 97 -4.45 5.22 7.81
N LEU A 98 -3.57 4.47 7.15
CA LEU A 98 -2.39 5.04 6.50
C LEU A 98 -2.73 6.06 5.41
N LEU A 99 -3.72 5.76 4.57
CA LEU A 99 -4.01 6.57 3.37
C LEU A 99 -5.07 7.64 3.57
N LYS A 100 -5.90 7.52 4.61
CA LYS A 100 -7.06 8.39 4.83
C LYS A 100 -7.17 8.93 6.25
N SER A 101 -6.34 8.50 7.21
CA SER A 101 -6.36 9.18 8.50
C SER A 101 -5.86 10.61 8.31
N GLY A 102 -6.53 11.55 8.98
CA GLY A 102 -6.13 12.95 9.00
C GLY A 102 -4.93 13.21 9.92
N ASP A 103 -4.37 12.17 10.53
CA ASP A 103 -3.36 12.27 11.57
C ASP A 103 -2.09 12.91 11.00
N PRO A 104 -1.58 14.00 11.62
CA PRO A 104 -0.34 14.61 11.21
C PRO A 104 0.81 13.60 11.19
N SER A 105 1.40 13.42 10.03
CA SER A 105 2.55 12.54 9.81
C SER A 105 3.30 12.97 8.56
N GLU A 106 4.59 12.64 8.49
CA GLU A 106 5.38 12.87 7.27
C GLU A 106 4.76 12.16 6.06
N PHE A 107 4.23 10.94 6.27
CA PHE A 107 3.51 10.20 5.25
C PHE A 107 2.37 11.02 4.68
N ARG A 108 1.48 11.55 5.55
CA ARG A 108 0.33 12.34 5.13
C ARG A 108 0.77 13.52 4.28
N ASP A 109 1.72 14.32 4.77
CA ASP A 109 2.10 15.57 4.11
C ASP A 109 2.70 15.31 2.71
N ARG A 110 3.60 14.32 2.59
CA ARG A 110 4.17 13.92 1.29
C ARG A 110 3.16 13.24 0.38
N TYR A 111 2.27 12.42 0.93
CA TYR A 111 1.21 11.77 0.16
C TYR A 111 0.23 12.78 -0.44
N HIS A 112 -0.16 13.80 0.33
CA HIS A 112 -0.99 14.90 -0.17
C HIS A 112 -0.29 15.70 -1.26
N ALA A 113 1.00 16.01 -1.12
CA ALA A 113 1.77 16.66 -2.18
C ALA A 113 1.79 15.82 -3.47
N ALA A 114 2.06 14.51 -3.35
CA ALA A 114 2.05 13.60 -4.48
C ALA A 114 0.69 13.55 -5.21
N LEU A 115 -0.43 13.61 -4.47
CA LEU A 115 -1.77 13.69 -5.03
C LEU A 115 -2.04 14.99 -5.80
N GLN A 116 -1.45 16.12 -5.38
CA GLN A 116 -1.62 17.39 -6.10
C GLN A 116 -0.80 17.45 -7.39
N GLU A 117 0.31 16.72 -7.46
CA GLU A 117 1.29 16.81 -8.54
C GLU A 117 1.09 15.79 -9.66
N SER A 118 0.39 14.67 -9.40
CA SER A 118 0.27 13.57 -10.35
C SER A 118 -1.17 13.03 -10.49
N PRO A 119 -1.80 13.21 -11.66
CA PRO A 119 -3.09 12.60 -11.98
C PRO A 119 -3.07 11.07 -11.88
N ASP A 120 -1.96 10.42 -12.23
CA ASP A 120 -1.82 8.97 -12.15
C ASP A 120 -1.88 8.47 -10.70
N ILE A 121 -1.25 9.21 -9.78
CA ILE A 121 -1.30 8.91 -8.34
C ILE A 121 -2.74 9.09 -7.81
N VAL A 122 -3.47 10.11 -8.26
CA VAL A 122 -4.90 10.29 -7.94
C VAL A 122 -5.73 9.10 -8.43
N MET A 123 -5.51 8.64 -9.66
CA MET A 123 -6.23 7.49 -10.21
C MET A 123 -5.90 6.19 -9.48
N ALA A 124 -4.65 5.99 -9.07
CA ALA A 124 -4.26 4.85 -8.25
C ALA A 124 -4.89 4.92 -6.83
N HIS A 125 -4.91 6.10 -6.22
CA HIS A 125 -5.61 6.34 -4.95
C HIS A 125 -7.11 6.02 -5.07
N ALA A 126 -7.76 6.44 -6.16
CA ALA A 126 -9.16 6.12 -6.42
C ALA A 126 -9.38 4.60 -6.55
N GLY A 127 -8.43 3.89 -7.19
CA GLY A 127 -8.41 2.43 -7.26
C GLY A 127 -8.38 1.76 -5.89
N VAL A 128 -7.46 2.20 -5.01
CA VAL A 128 -7.38 1.71 -3.62
C VAL A 128 -8.67 2.05 -2.87
N SER A 129 -9.19 3.27 -3.01
CA SER A 129 -10.44 3.70 -2.38
C SER A 129 -11.64 2.85 -2.78
N LYS A 130 -11.69 2.39 -4.04
CA LYS A 130 -12.73 1.48 -4.52
C LYS A 130 -12.65 0.11 -3.82
N VAL A 131 -11.44 -0.45 -3.68
CA VAL A 131 -11.23 -1.71 -2.96
C VAL A 131 -11.63 -1.56 -1.49
N LEU A 132 -11.22 -0.47 -0.84
CA LEU A 132 -11.56 -0.20 0.57
C LEU A 132 -13.07 0.07 0.79
N GLY A 133 -13.76 0.64 -0.19
CA GLY A 133 -15.19 0.93 -0.11
C GLY A 133 -16.11 -0.25 -0.45
N GLY A 134 -15.56 -1.30 -1.08
CA GLY A 134 -16.25 -2.57 -1.32
C GLY A 134 -16.09 -3.59 -0.18
N ALA A 135 -15.57 -3.16 0.98
CA ALA A 135 -15.18 -4.00 2.11
C ALA A 135 -16.28 -4.21 3.15
#